data_AF-A0A2V7GBM8-F1
#
_entry.id   AF-A0A2V7GBM8-F1
#
_cell.length_a   1.000
_cell.length_b   1.000
_cell.length_c   1.000
_cell.angle_alpha   90.00
_cell.angle_beta   90.00
_cell.angle_gamma   90.00
#
_symmetry.space_group_name_H-M   'P 1'
#
loop_
_entity.id
_entity.type
_entity.pdbx_description
1 polymer ?
#
loop_
_entity_poly.entity_id
_entity_poly.type
_entity_poly.pdbx_seq_one_letter_code
_entity_poly.pdbx_strand_id
1 'polypeptide(L)'
;IVVLESIKDNLAKRPIYFSRTVGLYADQFSLTGYLEGQGFARRLHGQPITPSDSIQPVGQLGYVNIPRSTALLFDVYHISGAARPRPRGWVDRPSEGILQTYGLMYTALSEAVRRTNPTLASRALAVADSIFKNTTLNFQPPGEVR
;
A
#
# COMPACT_ATOMS: atom_id res chain seq x y z
N ILE A 1 16.88 13.82 -13.77
CA ILE A 1 17.20 15.24 -13.46
C ILE A 1 15.95 16.01 -13.01
N VAL A 2 14.86 16.06 -13.78
CA VAL A 2 13.64 16.84 -13.44
C VAL A 2 13.05 16.52 -12.04
N VAL A 3 12.99 15.25 -11.64
CA VAL A 3 12.41 14.85 -10.35
C VAL A 3 13.26 15.29 -9.15
N LEU A 4 14.59 15.14 -9.24
CA LEU A 4 15.48 15.57 -8.16
C LEU A 4 15.51 17.10 -8.00
N GLU A 5 15.49 17.85 -9.11
CA GLU A 5 15.34 19.31 -9.04
C GLU A 5 13.98 19.70 -8.44
N SER A 6 12.91 19.02 -8.84
CA SER A 6 11.58 19.23 -8.25
C SER A 6 11.57 18.96 -6.73
N ILE A 7 12.29 17.94 -6.27
CA ILE A 7 12.45 17.66 -4.84
C ILE A 7 13.22 18.78 -4.18
N LYS A 8 14.41 19.12 -4.67
CA LYS A 8 15.26 20.18 -4.13
C LYS A 8 14.52 21.51 -3.99
N ASP A 9 13.72 21.88 -4.98
CA ASP A 9 12.99 23.15 -4.97
C ASP A 9 11.82 23.18 -3.98
N ASN A 10 11.31 22.02 -3.58
CA ASN A 10 10.02 21.90 -2.88
C ASN A 10 10.08 21.14 -1.55
N LEU A 11 11.20 20.51 -1.23
CA LEU A 11 11.42 19.84 0.03
C LEU A 11 11.22 20.84 1.16
N ALA A 12 10.47 20.45 2.19
CA ALA A 12 10.01 21.29 3.31
C ALA A 12 9.06 22.45 2.96
N LYS A 13 8.83 22.78 1.67
CA LYS A 13 7.83 23.79 1.26
C LYS A 13 6.44 23.19 1.05
N ARG A 14 6.38 21.98 0.50
CA ARG A 14 5.13 21.24 0.26
C ARG A 14 5.35 19.73 0.38
N PRO A 15 4.32 18.96 0.75
CA PRO A 15 4.39 17.51 0.71
C PRO A 15 4.68 17.00 -0.71
N ILE A 16 5.59 16.03 -0.83
CA ILE A 16 5.87 15.31 -2.07
C ILE A 16 5.46 13.86 -1.87
N TYR A 17 4.74 13.31 -2.84
CA TYR A 17 4.24 11.95 -2.81
C TYR A 17 4.68 11.19 -4.05
N PHE A 18 5.11 9.96 -3.85
CA PHE A 18 5.31 8.97 -4.92
C PHE A 18 4.15 8.00 -4.91
N SER A 19 3.57 7.72 -6.09
CA SER A 19 2.62 6.62 -6.22
C SER A 19 3.30 5.29 -5.91
N ARG A 20 2.58 4.33 -5.33
CA ARG A 20 3.06 2.93 -5.29
C ARG A 20 3.07 2.28 -6.67
N THR A 21 2.23 2.74 -7.60
CA THR A 21 2.14 2.17 -8.95
C THR A 21 3.28 2.58 -9.90
N VAL A 22 4.12 3.55 -9.52
CA VAL A 22 5.37 3.85 -10.26
C VAL A 22 6.53 2.94 -9.84
N GLY A 23 6.26 1.88 -9.08
CA GLY A 23 7.24 0.89 -8.67
C GLY A 23 8.38 1.47 -7.84
N LEU A 24 9.61 1.04 -8.14
CA LEU A 24 10.82 1.38 -7.38
C LEU A 24 11.42 2.75 -7.73
N TYR A 25 10.67 3.62 -8.41
CA TYR A 25 11.23 4.86 -8.96
C TYR A 25 11.87 5.78 -7.90
N ALA A 26 11.25 5.91 -6.72
CA ALA A 26 11.85 6.67 -5.62
C ALA A 26 13.05 5.94 -4.99
N ASP A 27 12.99 4.62 -4.95
CA ASP A 27 14.03 3.76 -4.38
C ASP A 27 15.31 3.76 -5.24
N GLN A 28 15.18 3.97 -6.56
CA GLN A 28 16.30 4.19 -7.47
C GLN A 28 17.11 5.47 -7.14
N PHE A 29 16.52 6.41 -6.41
CA PHE A 29 17.22 7.59 -5.86
C PHE A 29 17.69 7.37 -4.42
N SER A 30 17.68 6.13 -3.93
CA SER A 30 18.03 5.77 -2.55
C SER A 30 17.15 6.44 -1.48
N LEU A 31 15.90 6.78 -1.83
CA LEU A 31 14.98 7.46 -0.92
C LEU A 31 14.18 6.53 -0.01
N THR A 32 14.33 5.20 -0.10
CA THR A 32 13.50 4.22 0.64
C THR A 32 13.37 4.54 2.13
N GLY A 33 14.47 4.92 2.79
CA GLY A 33 14.51 5.28 4.21
C GLY A 33 13.75 6.57 4.57
N TYR A 34 13.33 7.36 3.58
CA TYR A 34 12.67 8.64 3.73
C TYR A 34 11.18 8.58 3.32
N LEU A 35 10.68 7.41 2.93
CA LEU A 35 9.35 7.23 2.34
C LEU A 35 8.36 6.63 3.34
N GLU A 36 7.36 7.41 3.74
CA GLU A 36 6.27 6.96 4.59
C GLU A 36 5.10 6.50 3.72
N GLY A 37 4.82 5.19 3.72
CA GLY A 37 3.66 4.62 3.06
C GLY A 37 2.35 5.06 3.70
N GLN A 38 1.45 5.62 2.88
CA GLN A 38 0.12 6.06 3.23
C GLN A 38 -0.86 5.56 2.15
N GLY A 39 -1.46 4.39 2.38
CA GLY A 39 -2.28 3.72 1.35
C GLY A 39 -1.52 3.52 0.05
N PHE A 40 -2.02 4.10 -1.05
CA PHE A 40 -1.42 3.99 -2.39
C PHE A 40 -0.28 4.97 -2.67
N ALA A 41 0.06 5.85 -1.73
CA ALA A 41 1.13 6.82 -1.88
C ALA A 41 2.24 6.60 -0.86
N ARG A 42 3.41 7.14 -1.15
CA ARG A 42 4.55 7.23 -0.25
C ARG A 42 4.95 8.69 -0.11
N ARG A 43 4.80 9.24 1.09
CA ARG A 43 5.20 10.62 1.40
C ARG A 43 6.70 10.69 1.60
N LEU A 44 7.37 11.62 0.91
CA LEU A 44 8.78 11.90 1.12
C LEU A 44 8.99 12.80 2.34
N HIS A 45 9.88 12.38 3.23
CA HIS A 45 10.36 13.15 4.37
C HIS A 45 11.74 13.76 4.09
N GLY A 46 12.05 14.88 4.75
CA GLY A 46 13.38 15.49 4.70
C GLY A 46 14.40 14.80 5.61
N GLN A 47 13.95 13.94 6.51
CA GLN A 47 14.78 13.16 7.43
C GLN A 47 14.43 11.67 7.30
N PRO A 48 15.37 10.77 7.61
CA PRO A 48 15.09 9.34 7.64
C PRO A 48 13.94 9.02 8.60
N ILE A 49 13.14 8.03 8.22
CA ILE A 49 12.03 7.56 9.04
C ILE A 49 12.56 6.70 10.17
N THR A 50 12.11 7.02 11.38
CA THR A 50 12.28 6.17 12.55
C THR A 50 11.01 5.36 12.77
N PRO A 51 11.10 4.01 12.89
CA PRO A 51 9.95 3.19 13.25
C PRO A 51 9.31 3.62 14.56
N SER A 52 7.99 3.44 14.66
CA SER A 52 7.19 3.72 15.84
C SER A 52 5.97 2.82 15.90
N ASP A 53 5.13 2.99 16.92
CA ASP A 53 3.86 2.27 17.03
C ASP A 53 2.95 2.51 15.81
N SER A 54 3.00 3.72 15.23
CA SER A 54 2.19 4.11 14.08
C SER A 54 2.86 3.86 12.73
N ILE A 55 4.20 3.93 12.65
CA ILE A 55 4.96 3.75 11.41
C ILE A 55 5.82 2.49 11.53
N GLN A 56 5.44 1.44 10.82
CA GLN A 56 6.08 0.13 10.95
C GLN A 56 6.72 -0.30 9.62
N PRO A 57 7.84 -1.03 9.65
CA PRO A 57 8.35 -1.71 8.46
C PRO A 57 7.41 -2.88 8.10
N VAL A 58 6.90 -2.91 6.87
CA VAL A 58 5.95 -3.93 6.39
C VAL A 58 6.49 -4.57 5.12
N GLY A 59 7.15 -5.72 5.25
CA GLY A 59 7.65 -6.52 4.13
C GLY A 59 8.25 -5.69 2.99
N GLN A 60 7.75 -5.94 1.77
CA GLN A 60 8.18 -5.22 0.56
C GLN A 60 7.58 -3.82 0.40
N LEU A 61 6.71 -3.38 1.32
CA LEU A 61 6.07 -2.06 1.25
C LEU A 61 6.89 -0.94 1.92
N GLY A 62 7.98 -1.28 2.60
CA GLY A 62 8.82 -0.34 3.34
C GLY A 62 8.15 0.15 4.62
N TYR A 63 8.42 1.39 5.02
CA TYR A 63 7.75 2.00 6.16
C TYR A 63 6.30 2.35 5.82
N VAL A 64 5.35 1.94 6.66
CA VAL A 64 3.92 2.18 6.46
C VAL A 64 3.34 2.81 7.72
N ASN A 65 2.63 3.93 7.55
CA ASN A 65 1.81 4.51 8.58
C ASN A 65 0.50 3.71 8.69
N ILE A 66 0.39 2.87 9.70
CA ILE A 66 -0.70 1.90 9.88
C ILE A 66 -2.04 2.60 10.14
N PRO A 67 -2.17 3.55 11.09
CA PRO A 67 -3.44 4.26 11.29
C PRO A 67 -3.88 5.03 10.04
N ARG A 68 -2.94 5.74 9.38
CA ARG A 68 -3.25 6.51 8.17
C ARG A 68 -3.68 5.61 7.02
N SER A 69 -2.97 4.51 6.81
CA SER A 69 -3.31 3.55 5.74
C SER A 69 -4.62 2.84 6.02
N THR A 70 -4.92 2.52 7.28
CA THR A 70 -6.21 1.94 7.69
C THR A 70 -7.36 2.88 7.34
N ALA A 71 -7.29 4.15 7.74
CA ALA A 71 -8.32 5.14 7.44
C ALA A 71 -8.49 5.35 5.93
N LEU A 72 -7.38 5.45 5.18
CA LEU A 72 -7.44 5.57 3.72
C LEU A 72 -8.12 4.36 3.08
N LEU A 73 -7.74 3.15 3.48
CA LEU A 73 -8.28 1.91 2.94
C LEU A 73 -9.75 1.71 3.31
N PHE A 74 -10.15 1.98 4.54
CA PHE A 74 -11.50 1.67 5.02
C PHE A 74 -12.52 2.78 4.87
N ASP A 75 -12.08 4.04 4.91
CA ASP A 75 -12.99 5.19 5.01
C ASP A 75 -12.97 6.08 3.75
N VAL A 76 -11.88 6.06 2.99
CA VAL A 76 -11.70 6.96 1.82
C VAL A 76 -11.78 6.21 0.49
N TYR A 77 -11.10 5.08 0.37
CA TYR A 77 -11.02 4.36 -0.90
C TYR A 77 -12.29 3.55 -1.17
N HIS A 78 -12.69 3.48 -2.44
CA HIS A 78 -13.90 2.78 -2.88
C HIS A 78 -13.72 1.25 -2.94
N ILE A 79 -13.63 0.61 -1.78
CA ILE A 79 -13.46 -0.85 -1.64
C ILE A 79 -14.56 -1.61 -2.38
N SER A 80 -15.81 -1.14 -2.31
CA SER A 80 -16.95 -1.79 -2.95
C SER A 80 -16.76 -1.91 -4.46
N GLY A 81 -16.10 -0.94 -5.09
CA GLY A 81 -15.72 -1.00 -6.50
C GLY A 81 -14.67 -2.10 -6.74
N ALA A 82 -13.59 -2.12 -5.97
CA ALA A 82 -12.51 -3.08 -6.16
C ALA A 82 -12.93 -4.54 -5.85
N ALA A 83 -13.67 -4.75 -4.76
CA ALA A 83 -14.05 -6.06 -4.23
C ALA A 83 -15.34 -6.64 -4.82
N ARG A 84 -16.11 -5.87 -5.62
CA ARG A 84 -17.34 -6.35 -6.24
C ARG A 84 -17.08 -7.65 -7.04
N PRO A 85 -17.85 -8.72 -6.81
CA PRO A 85 -17.67 -9.97 -7.56
C PRO A 85 -17.78 -9.78 -9.07
N ARG A 86 -16.81 -10.31 -9.80
CA ARG A 86 -16.77 -10.33 -11.27
C ARG A 86 -16.50 -11.76 -11.74
N PRO A 87 -17.54 -12.55 -12.07
CA PRO A 87 -17.38 -13.96 -12.47
C PRO A 87 -16.48 -14.19 -13.69
N ARG A 88 -16.31 -13.17 -14.53
CA ARG A 88 -15.43 -13.19 -15.72
C ARG A 88 -14.09 -12.47 -15.49
N GLY A 89 -13.80 -12.08 -14.25
CA GLY A 89 -12.65 -11.27 -13.88
C GLY A 89 -12.79 -9.80 -14.29
N TRP A 90 -11.68 -9.07 -14.18
CA TRP A 90 -11.58 -7.67 -14.58
C TRP A 90 -11.68 -7.51 -16.11
N VAL A 91 -12.53 -6.59 -16.55
CA VAL A 91 -12.87 -6.40 -17.97
C VAL A 91 -11.67 -5.91 -18.79
N ASP A 92 -10.82 -5.08 -18.20
CA ASP A 92 -9.67 -4.46 -18.85
C ASP A 92 -8.36 -5.00 -18.28
N ARG A 93 -7.95 -6.19 -18.72
CA ARG A 93 -6.76 -6.89 -18.20
C ARG A 93 -5.50 -6.00 -18.09
N PRO A 94 -5.16 -5.14 -19.07
CA PRO A 94 -4.04 -4.21 -18.93
C PRO A 94 -4.08 -3.32 -17.68
N SER A 95 -5.25 -2.96 -17.16
CA SER A 95 -5.39 -2.14 -15.95
C SER A 95 -5.65 -2.93 -14.67
N GLU A 96 -5.60 -4.27 -14.70
CA GLU A 96 -5.87 -5.10 -13.52
C GLU A 96 -4.90 -4.83 -12.36
N GLY A 97 -3.71 -4.28 -12.66
CA GLY A 97 -2.73 -3.84 -11.66
C GLY A 97 -3.29 -2.82 -10.66
N ILE A 98 -4.34 -2.09 -11.02
CA ILE A 98 -5.07 -1.21 -10.09
C ILE A 98 -5.70 -2.07 -8.98
N LEU A 99 -6.42 -3.14 -9.33
CA LEU A 99 -7.05 -4.04 -8.35
C LEU A 99 -6.00 -4.79 -7.54
N GLN A 100 -4.94 -5.26 -8.18
CA GLN A 100 -3.83 -5.91 -7.48
C GLN A 100 -3.21 -4.98 -6.43
N THR A 101 -3.07 -3.68 -6.73
CA THR A 101 -2.59 -2.69 -5.77
C THR A 101 -3.49 -2.59 -4.54
N TYR A 102 -4.82 -2.59 -4.72
CA TYR A 102 -5.75 -2.68 -3.59
C TYR A 102 -5.52 -3.94 -2.77
N GLY A 103 -5.53 -5.12 -3.42
CA GLY A 103 -5.37 -6.41 -2.74
C GLY A 103 -4.08 -6.46 -1.91
N LEU A 104 -2.95 -6.05 -2.48
CA LEU A 104 -1.66 -6.00 -1.80
C LEU A 104 -1.67 -5.05 -0.58
N MET A 105 -2.35 -3.90 -0.65
CA MET A 105 -2.44 -3.00 0.50
C MET A 105 -3.24 -3.60 1.65
N TYR A 106 -4.33 -4.32 1.36
CA TYR A 106 -5.08 -5.02 2.39
C TYR A 106 -4.33 -6.23 2.97
N THR A 107 -3.61 -6.98 2.14
CA THR A 107 -2.74 -8.08 2.63
C THR A 107 -1.68 -7.54 3.58
N ALA A 108 -0.99 -6.46 3.19
CA ALA A 108 0.03 -5.85 4.02
C ALA A 108 -0.53 -5.23 5.30
N LEU A 109 -1.71 -4.60 5.24
CA LEU A 109 -2.39 -4.12 6.43
C LEU A 109 -2.74 -5.28 7.38
N SER A 110 -3.25 -6.38 6.82
CA SER A 110 -3.57 -7.59 7.58
C SER A 110 -2.35 -8.12 8.33
N GLU A 111 -1.21 -8.22 7.65
CA GLU A 111 0.05 -8.65 8.26
C GLU A 111 0.49 -7.72 9.39
N ALA A 112 0.48 -6.42 9.14
CA ALA A 112 0.95 -5.41 10.09
C ALA A 112 0.11 -5.38 11.39
N VAL A 113 -1.21 -5.56 11.29
CA VAL A 113 -2.11 -5.49 12.44
C VAL A 113 -2.46 -6.85 13.04
N ARG A 114 -1.94 -7.96 12.50
CA ARG A 114 -2.32 -9.33 12.92
C ARG A 114 -2.15 -9.57 14.41
N ARG A 115 -1.09 -9.04 15.02
CA ARG A 115 -0.79 -9.24 16.45
C ARG A 115 -1.57 -8.30 17.37
N THR A 116 -1.84 -7.08 16.92
CA THR A 116 -2.43 -6.01 17.74
C THR A 116 -3.95 -5.88 17.56
N ASN A 117 -4.46 -6.21 16.38
CA ASN A 117 -5.88 -6.19 16.05
C ASN A 117 -6.26 -7.33 15.08
N PRO A 118 -6.43 -8.56 15.59
CA PRO A 118 -6.78 -9.73 14.78
C PRO A 118 -8.08 -9.57 14.00
N THR A 119 -9.08 -8.86 14.55
CA THR A 119 -10.36 -8.61 13.89
C THR A 119 -10.18 -7.76 12.64
N LEU A 120 -9.43 -6.66 12.73
CA LEU A 120 -9.10 -5.83 11.57
C LEU A 120 -8.26 -6.60 10.56
N ALA A 121 -7.32 -7.42 11.02
CA ALA A 121 -6.48 -8.23 10.15
C ALA A 121 -7.30 -9.21 9.31
N SER A 122 -8.24 -9.93 9.94
CA SER A 122 -9.15 -10.86 9.24
C SER A 122 -10.06 -10.12 8.25
N ARG A 123 -10.58 -8.94 8.62
CA ARG A 123 -11.39 -8.11 7.73
C ARG A 123 -10.59 -7.67 6.50
N ALA A 124 -9.36 -7.18 6.69
CA ALA A 124 -8.49 -6.78 5.61
C ALA A 124 -8.18 -7.96 4.68
N LEU A 125 -7.91 -9.14 5.25
CA LEU A 125 -7.64 -10.35 4.46
C LEU A 125 -8.83 -10.78 3.60
N ALA A 126 -10.04 -10.75 4.16
CA ALA A 126 -11.26 -11.08 3.42
C ALA A 126 -11.52 -10.10 2.26
N VAL A 127 -11.21 -8.82 2.45
CA VAL A 127 -11.27 -7.82 1.37
C VAL A 127 -10.22 -8.12 0.30
N ALA A 128 -8.97 -8.41 0.69
CA ALA A 128 -7.91 -8.77 -0.26
C ALA A 128 -8.31 -9.97 -1.12
N ASP A 129 -8.80 -11.05 -0.51
CA ASP A 129 -9.28 -12.25 -1.20
C ASP A 129 -10.40 -11.92 -2.22
N SER A 130 -11.38 -11.11 -1.79
CA SER A 130 -12.48 -10.68 -2.67
C SER A 130 -12.00 -9.90 -3.89
N ILE A 131 -10.93 -9.10 -3.73
CA ILE A 131 -10.34 -8.32 -4.81
C ILE A 131 -9.56 -9.22 -5.75
N PHE A 132 -8.69 -10.09 -5.23
CA PHE A 132 -7.84 -10.96 -6.04
C PHE A 132 -8.65 -11.97 -6.86
N LYS A 133 -9.81 -12.42 -6.38
CA LYS A 133 -10.77 -13.23 -7.16
C LYS A 133 -11.24 -12.55 -8.46
N ASN A 134 -11.09 -11.24 -8.57
CA ASN A 134 -11.40 -10.49 -9.78
C ASN A 134 -10.17 -10.29 -10.71
N THR A 135 -8.98 -10.74 -10.32
CA THR A 135 -7.73 -10.54 -11.06
C THR A 135 -7.14 -11.86 -11.54
N THR A 136 -6.13 -11.83 -12.41
CA THR A 136 -5.41 -13.06 -12.82
C THR A 136 -4.41 -13.53 -11.77
N LEU A 137 -4.02 -12.64 -10.85
CA LEU A 137 -3.22 -12.95 -9.68
C LEU A 137 -4.06 -13.70 -8.64
N ASN A 138 -3.82 -15.00 -8.51
CA ASN A 138 -4.44 -15.80 -7.46
C ASN A 138 -3.92 -15.37 -6.10
N PHE A 139 -4.82 -15.14 -5.15
CA PHE A 139 -4.46 -14.84 -3.77
C PHE A 139 -3.78 -16.04 -3.12
N GLN A 140 -2.58 -15.84 -2.58
CA GLN A 140 -1.96 -16.77 -1.63
C GLN A 140 -1.98 -16.10 -0.25
N PRO A 141 -2.69 -16.66 0.73
CA PRO A 141 -2.62 -16.15 2.10
C PRO A 141 -1.18 -16.29 2.63
N PRO A 142 -0.72 -15.36 3.49
CA PRO A 142 0.56 -15.52 4.19
C PRO A 142 0.56 -16.86 4.92
N GLY A 143 1.58 -17.69 4.70
CA GLY A 143 1.67 -19.03 5.28
C GLY A 143 1.45 -19.01 6.79
N GLU A 144 0.69 -19.98 7.30
CA GLU A 144 0.63 -20.26 8.73
C GLU A 144 2.07 -20.54 9.20
N VAL A 145 2.58 -19.66 10.07
CA VAL A 145 3.81 -19.96 10.79
C VAL A 145 3.45 -21.13 11.71
N ARG A 146 3.89 -22.33 11.32
CA ARG A 146 3.88 -23.52 12.18
C ARG A 146 4.78 -23.30 13.38
#